data_AF-A0A9E1UVF5-F1
#
_entry.id   AF-A0A9E1UVF5-F1
#
_cell.length_a   1.000
_cell.length_b   1.000
_cell.length_c   1.000
_cell.angle_alpha   90.00
_cell.angle_beta   90.00
_cell.angle_gamma   90.00
#
_symmetry.space_group_name_H-M   'P 1'
#
loop_
_entity.id
_entity.type
_entity.pdbx_description
1 polymer ?
#
loop_
_entity_poly.entity_id
_entity_poly.type
_entity_poly.pdbx_seq_one_letter_code
_entity_poly.pdbx_strand_id
1 'polypeptide(L)'
;MRSSSLSVELDSRPIEFGVRSVNTLIVGAGAAGLKCADTLHGLGVTDIAVVVDRLGNGTSNNSGSDKQTYYKLGIFGDEPD
;
A
#
# COMPACT_ATOMS: atom_id res chain seq x y z
N MET A 1 16.37 8.80 -4.26
CA MET A 1 15.36 9.29 -5.23
C MET A 1 16.04 10.23 -6.20
N ARG A 2 15.94 9.95 -7.50
CA ARG A 2 16.48 10.81 -8.57
C ARG A 2 15.35 11.52 -9.30
N SER A 3 15.62 12.74 -9.76
CA SER A 3 14.69 13.54 -10.54
C SER A 3 15.25 13.72 -11.96
N SER A 4 14.38 13.61 -12.96
CA SER A 4 14.70 13.88 -14.36
C SER A 4 13.45 14.37 -15.10
N SER A 5 13.58 14.74 -16.37
CA SER A 5 12.44 14.94 -17.28
C SER A 5 12.38 13.82 -18.31
N LEU A 6 11.18 13.56 -18.83
CA LEU A 6 10.96 12.68 -19.97
C LEU A 6 10.02 13.39 -20.95
N SER A 7 10.51 13.62 -22.17
CA SER A 7 9.71 14.09 -23.29
C SER A 7 8.93 12.90 -23.87
N VAL A 8 7.61 12.98 -23.89
CA VAL A 8 6.74 11.99 -24.55
C VAL A 8 5.95 12.71 -25.65
N GLU A 9 5.98 12.16 -26.85
CA GLU A 9 5.20 12.69 -27.97
C GLU A 9 3.74 12.20 -27.88
N LEU A 10 2.80 13.14 -27.79
CA LEU A 10 1.36 12.89 -27.75
C LEU A 10 0.68 13.83 -28.75
N ASP A 11 -0.13 13.29 -29.66
CA ASP A 11 -0.81 14.05 -30.72
C ASP A 11 0.13 14.96 -31.54
N SER A 12 1.30 14.43 -31.93
CA SER A 12 2.37 15.14 -32.66
C SER A 12 2.92 16.37 -31.92
N ARG A 13 2.80 16.40 -30.59
CA ARG A 13 3.35 17.45 -29.72
C ARG A 13 4.21 16.83 -28.62
N PRO A 14 5.40 17.36 -28.35
CA PRO A 14 6.18 16.93 -27.20
C PRO A 14 5.55 17.46 -25.91
N ILE A 15 5.33 16.56 -24.95
CA ILE A 15 4.90 16.89 -23.59
C ILE A 15 6.01 16.46 -22.63
N GLU A 16 6.46 17.40 -21.80
CA GLU A 16 7.48 17.16 -20.79
C GLU A 16 6.85 16.66 -19.49
N PHE A 17 7.32 15.52 -19.00
CA PHE A 17 6.92 14.97 -17.72
C PHE A 17 8.06 15.03 -16.71
N GLY A 18 7.75 15.49 -15.49
CA GLY A 18 8.64 15.32 -14.36
C GLY A 18 8.71 13.85 -13.96
N VAL A 19 9.90 13.26 -13.99
CA VAL A 19 10.13 11.87 -13.62
C VAL A 19 10.81 11.80 -12.26
N ARG A 20 10.33 10.88 -11.43
CA ARG A 20 10.95 10.49 -10.17
C ARG A 20 11.34 9.01 -10.26
N SER A 21 12.63 8.74 -10.16
CA SER A 21 13.15 7.38 -10.07
C SER A 21 13.47 7.04 -8.63
N VAL A 22 13.00 5.88 -8.19
CA VAL A 22 13.25 5.29 -6.87
C VAL A 22 13.73 3.87 -7.05
N ASN A 23 14.39 3.32 -6.03
CA ASN A 23 14.73 1.90 -6.02
C ASN A 23 13.46 1.04 -6.00
N THR A 24 12.51 1.39 -5.13
CA THR A 24 11.24 0.66 -4.99
C THR A 24 10.04 1.59 -4.98
N LEU A 25 9.05 1.31 -5.84
CA LEU A 25 7.75 1.99 -5.88
C LEU A 25 6.67 1.05 -5.32
N ILE A 26 5.98 1.49 -4.28
CA ILE A 26 4.87 0.76 -3.65
C ILE A 26 3.56 1.47 -4.03
N VAL A 27 2.66 0.75 -4.69
CA VAL A 27 1.35 1.29 -5.08
C VAL A 27 0.28 0.83 -4.08
N GLY A 28 -0.30 1.80 -3.39
CA GLY A 28 -1.29 1.60 -2.34
C GLY A 28 -0.72 1.66 -0.93
N ALA A 29 -1.42 2.37 -0.03
CA ALA A 29 -1.07 2.51 1.38
C ALA A 29 -2.04 1.72 2.31
N GLY A 30 -2.41 0.51 1.89
CA GLY A 30 -3.10 -0.45 2.76
C GLY A 30 -2.13 -1.15 3.71
N ALA A 31 -2.64 -2.08 4.53
CA ALA A 31 -1.82 -2.81 5.51
C ALA A 31 -0.58 -3.48 4.89
N ALA A 32 -0.75 -4.13 3.73
CA ALA A 32 0.37 -4.76 3.01
C ALA A 32 1.39 -3.73 2.48
N GLY A 33 0.91 -2.65 1.85
CA GLY A 33 1.79 -1.62 1.29
C GLY A 33 2.60 -0.88 2.35
N LEU A 34 1.95 -0.51 3.46
CA LEU A 34 2.63 0.13 4.59
C LEU A 34 3.61 -0.82 5.28
N LYS A 35 3.24 -2.09 5.46
CA LYS A 35 4.17 -3.07 6.05
C LYS A 35 5.37 -3.35 5.14
N CYS A 36 5.15 -3.37 3.82
CA CYS A 36 6.24 -3.47 2.84
C CYS A 36 7.22 -2.30 2.98
N ALA A 37 6.72 -1.05 3.03
CA ALA A 37 7.54 0.14 3.20
C ALA A 37 8.34 0.10 4.51
N ASP A 38 7.70 -0.22 5.63
CA ASP A 38 8.32 -0.38 6.95
C ASP A 38 9.44 -1.44 6.94
N THR A 39 9.14 -2.60 6.36
CA THR A 39 10.09 -3.72 6.30
C THR A 39 11.30 -3.38 5.42
N LEU A 40 11.07 -2.81 4.23
CA LEU A 40 12.16 -2.38 3.33
C LEU A 40 13.06 -1.34 4.00
N HIS A 41 12.44 -0.35 4.65
CA HIS A 41 13.19 0.67 5.38
C HIS A 41 14.01 0.06 6.52
N GLY A 42 13.45 -0.87 7.29
CA GLY A 42 14.17 -1.60 8.34
C GLY A 42 15.33 -2.46 7.83
N LEU A 43 15.27 -2.93 6.58
CA LEU A 43 16.35 -3.65 5.90
C LEU A 43 17.37 -2.73 5.22
N GLY A 44 17.25 -1.40 5.38
CA GLY A 44 18.17 -0.41 4.81
C GLY A 44 17.84 0.03 3.38
N VAL A 45 16.74 -0.44 2.79
CA VAL A 45 16.24 0.06 1.50
C VAL A 45 15.40 1.31 1.76
N THR A 46 16.04 2.47 1.70
CA THR A 46 15.43 3.76 2.07
C THR A 46 14.99 4.60 0.87
N ASP A 47 15.47 4.30 -0.34
CA ASP A 47 15.03 4.97 -1.59
C ASP A 47 13.69 4.40 -2.09
N ILE A 48 12.63 4.64 -1.34
CA ILE A 48 11.29 4.11 -1.57
C ILE A 48 10.27 5.24 -1.76
N ALA A 49 9.23 4.98 -2.55
CA ALA A 49 8.06 5.85 -2.63
C ALA A 49 6.78 5.02 -2.47
N VAL A 50 5.83 5.52 -1.66
CA VAL A 50 4.48 4.97 -1.55
C VAL A 50 3.54 5.91 -2.29
N VAL A 51 2.87 5.41 -3.33
CA VAL A 51 1.89 6.16 -4.10
C VAL A 51 0.49 5.70 -3.71
N VAL A 52 -0.30 6.63 -3.20
CA VAL A 52 -1.68 6.42 -2.82
C VAL A 52 -2.45 7.72 -3.06
N ASP A 53 -3.73 7.60 -3.37
CA ASP A 53 -4.64 8.74 -3.44
C ASP A 53 -4.74 9.48 -2.09
N ARG A 54 -4.98 8.74 -1.00
CA ARG A 54 -5.03 9.28 0.37
C ARG A 54 -4.49 8.29 1.40
N LEU A 55 -3.67 8.76 2.34
CA LEU A 55 -3.26 7.96 3.49
C LEU A 55 -4.48 7.57 4.35
N GLY A 56 -4.48 6.35 4.87
CA GLY A 56 -5.62 5.80 5.61
C GLY A 56 -6.76 5.29 4.72
N ASN A 57 -6.63 5.30 3.39
CA ASN A 57 -7.66 4.79 2.47
C ASN A 57 -7.54 3.27 2.18
N GLY A 58 -6.85 2.51 3.04
CA GLY A 58 -6.73 1.06 2.87
C GLY A 58 -8.05 0.34 3.15
N THR A 59 -8.36 -0.71 2.40
CA THR A 59 -9.57 -1.53 2.56
C THR A 59 -9.79 -1.94 4.01
N SER A 60 -8.76 -2.48 4.67
CA SER A 60 -8.86 -2.91 6.06
C SER A 60 -9.23 -1.79 7.04
N ASN A 61 -8.87 -0.53 6.75
CA ASN A 61 -9.19 0.62 7.60
C ASN A 61 -10.62 1.12 7.35
N ASN A 62 -11.08 1.05 6.09
CA ASN A 62 -12.38 1.62 5.69
C ASN A 62 -13.56 0.65 5.81
N SER A 63 -13.34 -0.65 5.54
CA SER A 63 -14.40 -1.67 5.47
C SER A 63 -14.15 -2.85 6.41
N GLY A 64 -13.21 -2.70 7.33
CA GLY A 64 -12.78 -3.76 8.23
C GLY A 64 -11.81 -4.74 7.59
N SER A 65 -11.05 -5.41 8.45
CA SER A 65 -10.21 -6.54 8.04
C SER A 65 -11.13 -7.75 7.89
N ASP A 66 -11.12 -8.37 6.72
CA ASP A 66 -11.83 -9.62 6.36
C ASP A 66 -11.68 -10.76 7.41
N LYS A 67 -10.71 -10.65 8.34
CA LYS A 67 -10.54 -11.54 9.50
C LYS A 67 -11.40 -11.23 10.74
N GLN A 68 -12.38 -10.33 10.67
CA GLN A 68 -13.47 -10.28 11.67
C GLN A 68 -14.60 -11.23 11.27
N THR A 69 -14.25 -12.47 10.92
CA THR A 69 -15.21 -13.57 10.94
C THR A 69 -15.29 -14.04 12.38
N TYR A 70 -16.42 -13.77 13.03
CA TYR A 70 -16.74 -14.32 14.34
C TYR A 70 -16.41 -15.82 14.36
N TYR A 71 -15.34 -16.22 15.07
CA TYR A 71 -15.38 -17.52 15.71
C TYR A 71 -16.46 -17.39 16.78
N LYS A 72 -17.70 -17.74 16.43
CA LYS A 72 -18.70 -18.12 17.43
C LYS A 72 -18.17 -19.41 18.03
N LEU A 73 -17.20 -19.29 18.96
CA LEU A 73 -16.81 -20.34 19.88
C LEU A 73 -18.14 -20.83 20.45
N GLY A 74 -18.51 -22.06 20.08
CA GLY A 74 -19.79 -22.62 20.44
C GLY A 74 -19.96 -22.51 21.94
N ILE A 75 -21.02 -21.84 22.36
CA ILE A 75 -21.61 -22.07 23.68
C ILE A 75 -22.23 -23.46 23.58
N PHE A 76 -21.38 -24.47 23.65
CA PHE A 76 -21.76 -25.84 23.99
C PHE A 76 -21.53 -25.97 25.48
N GLY A 77 -22.60 -26.29 26.22
CA GLY A 77 -22.52 -26.68 27.62
C GLY A 77 -23.58 -26.01 28.50
N ASP A 78 -24.85 -26.25 28.23
CA ASP A 78 -25.92 -26.07 29.23
C ASP A 78 -26.35 -27.42 29.86
N GLU A 79 -25.62 -28.52 29.60
CA GLU A 79 -25.79 -29.78 30.31
C GLU A 79 -24.66 -29.97 31.35
N PRO A 80 -24.99 -30.08 32.65
CA PRO A 80 -24.04 -30.50 33.68
C PRO A 80 -23.87 -32.03 33.70
N ASP A 81 -22.65 -32.50 34.00
CA ASP A 81 -22.29 -33.92 34.23
C ASP A 81 -23.11 -34.59 35.36
#